data_AF-A0A061NF87-F1
#
_entry.id   AF-A0A061NF87-F1
#
_cell.length_a   1.000
_cell.length_b   1.000
_cell.length_c   1.000
_cell.angle_alpha   90.00
_cell.angle_beta   90.00
_cell.angle_gamma   90.00
#
_symmetry.space_group_name_H-M   'P 1'
#
loop_
_entity.id
_entity.type
_entity.pdbx_description
1 polymer ?
#
loop_
_entity_poly.entity_id
_entity_poly.type
_entity_poly.pdbx_seq_one_letter_code
_entity_poly.pdbx_strand_id
1 'polypeptide(L)'
;MKQFWKKQGGFTLIEMMIVLLIISVLLLIAIPNMVKNSEVAQSKSCEATIDLLRAQAGSYEVQFGKPLTDLKDLQSEGLVDRITCPNGDTISLKDLEIGSN
;
A
#
# COMPACT_ATOMS: atom_id res chain seq x y z
N MET A 1 15.47 -29.54 59.08
CA MET A 1 14.95 -29.13 57.76
C MET A 1 16.08 -28.44 57.00
N LYS A 2 16.68 -29.11 55.99
CA LYS A 2 17.74 -28.52 55.17
C LYS A 2 17.12 -27.83 53.96
N GLN A 3 17.15 -26.51 53.94
CA GLN A 3 16.62 -25.68 52.87
C GLN A 3 17.70 -25.50 51.80
N PHE A 4 17.53 -26.16 50.65
CA PHE A 4 18.38 -26.00 49.47
C PHE A 4 18.03 -24.69 48.77
N TRP A 5 18.90 -23.70 48.84
CA TRP A 5 18.79 -22.50 48.01
C TRP A 5 19.26 -22.83 46.59
N LYS A 6 18.33 -22.81 45.62
CA LYS A 6 18.64 -22.93 44.19
C LYS A 6 19.34 -21.65 43.71
N LYS A 7 20.52 -21.78 43.10
CA LYS A 7 21.16 -20.69 42.36
C LYS A 7 20.34 -20.39 41.10
N GLN A 8 19.77 -19.19 41.00
CA GLN A 8 19.24 -18.65 39.74
C GLN A 8 20.41 -18.12 38.93
N GLY A 9 20.95 -18.95 38.04
CA GLY A 9 21.93 -18.54 37.05
C GLY A 9 21.23 -18.33 35.71
N GLY A 10 21.21 -17.09 35.21
CA GLY A 10 20.61 -16.76 33.92
C GLY A 10 19.86 -15.43 33.93
N PHE A 11 20.61 -14.33 34.04
CA PHE A 11 20.18 -12.98 33.69
C PHE A 11 21.41 -12.06 33.74
N THR A 12 22.41 -12.33 32.90
CA THR A 12 23.56 -11.42 32.81
C THR A 12 23.24 -10.26 31.87
N LEU A 13 23.82 -9.08 32.11
CA LEU A 13 23.67 -7.95 31.18
C LEU A 13 24.19 -8.31 29.77
N ILE A 14 25.25 -9.13 29.69
CA ILE A 14 25.84 -9.61 28.44
C ILE A 14 24.81 -10.42 27.63
N GLU A 15 24.02 -11.26 28.29
CA GLU A 15 22.99 -12.09 27.65
C GLU A 15 21.93 -11.21 26.97
N MET A 16 21.47 -10.15 27.65
CA MET A 16 20.54 -9.19 27.06
C MET A 16 21.16 -8.36 25.93
N MET A 17 22.45 -8.03 26.02
CA MET A 17 23.15 -7.33 24.93
C MET A 17 23.23 -8.17 23.66
N ILE A 18 23.54 -9.46 23.77
CA ILE A 18 23.59 -10.38 22.62
C ILE A 18 22.19 -10.53 22.00
N VAL A 19 21.14 -10.63 22.82
CA VAL A 19 19.76 -10.72 22.32
C VAL A 19 19.36 -9.46 21.55
N LEU A 20 19.63 -8.27 22.09
CA LEU A 20 19.34 -7.01 21.40
C LEU A 20 20.12 -6.88 20.08
N LEU A 21 21.38 -7.32 20.07
CA LEU A 21 22.20 -7.37 18.85
C LEU A 21 21.54 -8.26 17.78
N ILE A 22 21.13 -9.48 18.14
CA ILE A 22 20.45 -10.39 17.20
C ILE A 22 19.13 -9.77 16.69
N ILE A 23 18.28 -9.24 17.58
CA ILE A 23 17.00 -8.62 17.20
C ILE A 23 17.24 -7.44 16.25
N SER A 24 18.24 -6.59 16.50
CA SER A 24 18.56 -5.45 15.62
C SER A 24 18.94 -5.88 14.20
N VAL A 25 19.74 -6.95 14.05
CA VAL A 25 20.10 -7.50 12.74
C VAL A 25 18.87 -8.08 12.04
N LEU A 26 18.00 -8.79 12.75
CA LEU A 26 16.76 -9.32 12.20
C LEU A 26 15.83 -8.20 11.71
N LEU A 27 15.69 -7.10 12.46
CA LEU A 27 14.89 -5.94 12.07
C LEU A 27 15.45 -5.26 10.81
N LEU A 28 16.77 -5.11 10.71
CA LEU A 28 17.43 -4.54 9.52
C LEU A 28 17.17 -5.35 8.25
N ILE A 29 16.99 -6.68 8.35
CA ILE A 29 16.67 -7.53 7.20
C ILE A 29 15.14 -7.54 6.95
N ALA A 30 14.32 -7.55 8.00
CA ALA A 30 12.87 -7.67 7.88
C ALA A 30 12.21 -6.40 7.33
N ILE A 31 12.57 -5.22 7.85
CA ILE A 31 11.95 -3.93 7.48
C ILE A 31 12.07 -3.63 5.97
N PRO A 32 13.25 -3.68 5.32
CA PRO A 32 13.35 -3.33 3.90
C PRO A 32 12.59 -4.31 3.00
N ASN A 33 12.48 -5.58 3.40
CA ASN A 33 11.70 -6.57 2.66
C ASN A 33 10.19 -6.30 2.79
N MET A 34 9.69 -5.87 3.95
CA MET A 34 8.28 -5.51 4.13
C MET A 34 7.90 -4.23 3.36
N VAL A 35 8.76 -3.21 3.35
CA VAL A 35 8.49 -1.93 2.67
C VAL A 35 8.38 -2.11 1.15
N LYS A 36 9.30 -2.85 0.52
CA LYS A 36 9.25 -3.11 -0.93
C LYS A 36 7.97 -3.82 -1.37
N ASN A 37 7.50 -4.80 -0.61
CA ASN A 37 6.26 -5.51 -0.90
C ASN A 37 5.04 -4.58 -0.76
N SER A 38 5.06 -3.66 0.19
CA SER A 38 4.02 -2.64 0.34
C SER A 38 3.99 -1.70 -0.86
N GLU A 39 5.13 -1.19 -1.33
CA GLU A 39 5.22 -0.32 -2.51
C GLU A 39 4.73 -1.01 -3.79
N VAL A 40 5.09 -2.27 -4.00
CA VAL A 40 4.62 -3.07 -5.15
C VAL A 40 3.12 -3.32 -5.09
N ALA A 41 2.58 -3.64 -3.91
CA ALA A 41 1.14 -3.82 -3.74
C ALA A 41 0.38 -2.51 -3.99
N GLN A 42 0.96 -1.40 -3.54
CA GLN A 42 0.48 -0.04 -3.73
C GLN A 42 0.44 0.37 -5.22
N SER A 43 1.51 0.12 -5.97
CA SER A 43 1.54 0.41 -7.42
C SER A 43 0.56 -0.45 -8.21
N LYS A 44 0.45 -1.75 -7.88
CA LYS A 44 -0.54 -2.65 -8.48
C LYS A 44 -1.98 -2.24 -8.16
N SER A 45 -2.22 -1.73 -6.96
CA SER A 45 -3.53 -1.19 -6.57
C SER A 45 -3.86 0.10 -7.32
N CYS A 46 -2.86 0.94 -7.60
CA CYS A 46 -3.01 2.13 -8.44
C CYS A 46 -3.35 1.76 -9.89
N GLU A 47 -2.65 0.78 -10.47
CA GLU A 47 -2.93 0.24 -11.81
C GLU A 47 -4.37 -0.29 -11.93
N ALA A 48 -4.82 -1.08 -10.94
CA ALA A 48 -6.21 -1.56 -10.90
C ALA A 48 -7.23 -0.42 -10.77
N THR A 49 -6.89 0.66 -10.04
CA THR A 49 -7.75 1.84 -9.95
C THR A 49 -7.89 2.53 -11.30
N ILE A 50 -6.79 2.66 -12.06
CA ILE A 50 -6.81 3.20 -13.42
C ILE A 50 -7.72 2.35 -14.32
N ASP A 51 -7.62 1.02 -14.27
CA ASP A 51 -8.47 0.13 -15.07
C ASP A 51 -9.95 0.26 -14.71
N LEU A 52 -10.28 0.37 -13.43
CA LEU A 52 -11.65 0.64 -12.97
C LEU A 52 -12.16 1.98 -13.52
N LEU A 53 -11.35 3.03 -13.44
CA LEU A 53 -11.70 4.34 -13.97
C LEU A 53 -11.89 4.30 -15.51
N ARG A 54 -11.08 3.54 -16.25
CA ARG A 54 -11.28 3.31 -17.70
C ARG A 54 -12.63 2.65 -17.99
N ALA A 55 -12.98 1.62 -17.22
CA ALA A 55 -14.27 0.96 -17.38
C ALA A 55 -15.44 1.92 -17.09
N GLN A 56 -15.31 2.76 -16.06
CA GLN A 56 -16.34 3.75 -15.73
C GLN A 56 -16.44 4.88 -16.76
N ALA A 57 -15.31 5.31 -17.33
CA ALA A 57 -15.31 6.25 -18.43
C ALA A 57 -16.00 5.68 -19.68
N GLY A 58 -15.72 4.42 -20.06
CA GLY A 58 -16.45 3.77 -21.15
C GLY A 58 -17.96 3.64 -20.87
N SER A 59 -18.34 3.36 -19.62
CA SER A 59 -19.74 3.35 -19.18
C SER A 59 -20.39 4.73 -19.29
N TYR A 60 -19.66 5.79 -18.93
CA TYR A 60 -20.13 7.17 -19.07
C TYR A 60 -20.40 7.53 -20.54
N GLU A 61 -19.50 7.17 -21.45
CA GLU A 61 -19.69 7.42 -22.89
C GLU A 61 -20.93 6.72 -23.44
N VAL A 62 -21.20 5.48 -23.00
CA VAL A 62 -22.40 4.73 -23.40
C VAL A 62 -23.67 5.36 -22.85
N GLN A 63 -23.65 5.86 -21.61
CA GLN A 63 -24.84 6.44 -20.96
C GLN A 63 -25.19 7.83 -21.48
N PHE A 64 -24.19 8.69 -21.66
CA PHE A 64 -24.40 10.10 -21.98
C PHE A 64 -24.10 10.44 -23.45
N GLY A 65 -23.54 9.50 -24.21
CA GLY A 65 -23.23 9.68 -25.63
C GLY A 65 -22.14 10.73 -25.90
N LYS A 66 -21.32 11.04 -24.90
CA LYS A 66 -20.27 12.08 -24.96
C LYS A 66 -18.96 11.52 -24.36
N PRO A 67 -17.80 11.85 -24.95
CA PRO A 67 -16.51 11.47 -24.40
C PRO A 67 -16.29 12.13 -23.04
N LEU A 68 -15.55 11.45 -22.16
CA LEU A 68 -15.20 11.98 -20.85
C LEU A 68 -14.19 13.14 -21.00
N THR A 69 -14.55 14.34 -20.54
CA THR A 69 -13.70 15.54 -20.62
C THR A 69 -12.99 15.88 -19.32
N ASP A 70 -13.57 15.51 -18.17
CA ASP A 70 -12.98 15.69 -16.85
C ASP A 70 -13.24 14.45 -15.97
N LEU A 71 -12.26 14.05 -15.15
CA LEU A 71 -12.46 12.94 -14.19
C LEU A 71 -13.45 13.29 -13.09
N LYS A 72 -13.69 14.58 -12.86
CA LYS A 72 -14.71 15.06 -11.94
C LYS A 72 -16.12 14.72 -12.42
N ASP A 73 -16.33 14.58 -13.72
CA ASP A 73 -17.64 14.20 -14.28
C ASP A 73 -18.04 12.79 -13.76
N LEU A 74 -17.07 11.88 -13.61
CA LEU A 74 -17.33 10.56 -13.01
C LEU A 74 -17.73 10.64 -11.53
N GLN A 75 -17.20 11.63 -10.80
CA GLN A 75 -17.51 11.82 -9.39
C GLN A 75 -18.85 12.54 -9.20
N SER A 76 -19.17 13.53 -10.05
CA SER A 76 -20.45 14.24 -10.00
C SER A 76 -21.63 13.36 -10.40
N GLU A 77 -21.42 12.44 -11.34
CA GLU A 77 -22.43 11.47 -11.75
C GLU A 77 -22.51 10.24 -10.81
N GLY A 78 -21.69 10.22 -9.75
CA GLY A 78 -21.70 9.14 -8.74
C GLY A 78 -21.23 7.78 -9.27
N LEU A 79 -20.47 7.76 -10.37
CA LEU A 79 -19.91 6.54 -10.96
C LEU A 79 -18.68 6.05 -10.19
N VAL A 80 -17.99 6.96 -9.50
CA VAL A 80 -16.77 6.67 -8.72
C VAL A 80 -16.74 7.45 -7.41
N ASP A 81 -16.35 6.78 -6.33
CA ASP A 81 -16.19 7.42 -5.01
C ASP A 81 -14.84 8.15 -4.86
N ARG A 82 -13.81 7.68 -5.59
CA ARG A 82 -12.43 8.15 -5.42
C ARG A 82 -11.64 8.04 -6.73
N ILE A 83 -10.88 9.10 -7.04
CA ILE A 83 -10.00 9.22 -8.22
C ILE A 83 -8.50 9.22 -7.89
N THR A 84 -8.14 8.93 -6.63
CA THR A 84 -6.75 8.98 -6.15
C THR A 84 -6.22 7.60 -5.83
N CYS A 85 -4.95 7.36 -6.17
CA CYS A 85 -4.31 6.10 -5.84
C CYS A 85 -4.07 5.94 -4.33
N PRO A 86 -3.92 4.71 -3.82
CA PRO A 86 -3.65 4.44 -2.40
C PRO A 86 -2.43 5.17 -1.83
N ASN A 87 -1.49 5.55 -2.69
CA ASN A 87 -0.20 6.17 -2.35
C ASN A 87 -0.30 7.70 -2.23
N GLY A 88 -1.48 8.27 -2.54
CA GLY A 88 -1.68 9.72 -2.64
C GLY A 88 -1.44 10.30 -4.03
N ASP A 89 -1.01 9.48 -5.00
CA ASP A 89 -0.82 9.93 -6.38
C ASP A 89 -2.17 10.32 -7.02
N THR A 90 -2.18 11.48 -7.66
CA THR A 90 -3.34 11.99 -8.40
C THR A 90 -3.35 11.42 -9.81
N ILE A 91 -4.43 10.72 -10.17
CA ILE A 91 -4.62 10.17 -11.51
C ILE A 91 -5.13 11.29 -12.43
N SER A 92 -4.47 11.49 -13.57
CA SER A 92 -4.88 12.42 -14.62
C SER A 92 -5.54 11.69 -15.78
N LEU A 93 -6.33 12.39 -16.58
CA LEU A 93 -6.93 11.84 -17.81
C LEU A 93 -5.90 11.24 -18.79
N LYS A 94 -4.68 11.77 -18.78
CA LYS A 94 -3.56 11.27 -19.58
C LYS A 94 -3.15 9.84 -19.21
N ASP A 95 -3.30 9.47 -17.95
CA ASP A 95 -2.95 8.14 -17.44
C ASP A 95 -3.97 7.07 -17.86
N LEU A 96 -5.18 7.52 -18.20
CA LEU A 96 -6.26 6.65 -18.63
C LEU A 96 -6.19 6.33 -20.13
N GLU A 97 -5.36 7.04 -20.89
CA GLU A 97 -5.19 6.90 -22.35
C GLU A 97 -6.53 6.95 -23.12
N ILE A 98 -7.55 7.58 -22.53
CA ILE A 98 -8.88 7.74 -23.13
C ILE A 98 -8.80 8.94 -24.06
N GLY A 99 -8.62 8.67 -25.35
CA GLY A 99 -8.69 9.66 -26.41
C GLY A 99 -7.40 10.46 -26.62
N SER A 100 -6.45 9.87 -27.36
CA SER A 100 -5.54 10.64 -28.20
C SER A 100 -5.61 10.13 -29.63
N ASN A 101 -6.75 10.39 -30.29
CA ASN A 101 -6.81 10.77 -31.71
C ASN A 101 -8.09 11.55 -31.97
#